data_AF-A0A8X8ZE61-F1
#
_entry.id   AF-A0A8X8ZE61-F1
#
_cell.length_a   1.000
_cell.length_b   1.000
_cell.length_c   1.000
_cell.angle_alpha   90.00
_cell.angle_beta   90.00
_cell.angle_gamma   90.00
#
_symmetry.space_group_name_H-M   'P 1'
#
loop_
_entity.id
_entity.type
_entity.pdbx_description
1 polymer ?
#
loop_
_entity_poly.entity_id
_entity_poly.type
_entity_poly.pdbx_seq_one_letter_code
_entity_poly.pdbx_strand_id
1 'polypeptide(L)'
;MTLGSGESSVVGITASQVTINWIIKGNCILINPHFAVPRNFRLLEELERGEKGIGDGTVSYGMDDGDDIYMRSWTGTIIGPHNVRASPFIDLDGQIVVQSVHDARIYQLKLFCDKDYPEKPPSVRFHSRINLTCVNHDTGVVEPKKFGLLANWQREYTMEDILTQLKKEMAAPHNRKLVQPPEGTYF
;
A
#
# COMPACT_ATOMS: atom_id res chain seq x y z
N MET A 1 -26.86 8.74 -49.97
CA MET A 1 -27.15 8.20 -48.61
C MET A 1 -26.46 9.10 -47.61
N THR A 2 -27.21 10.04 -47.06
CA THR A 2 -26.80 10.91 -45.95
C THR A 2 -26.82 10.08 -44.66
N LEU A 3 -25.64 9.79 -44.09
CA LEU A 3 -25.52 9.19 -42.76
C LEU A 3 -25.86 10.27 -41.73
N GLY A 4 -26.98 10.08 -41.03
CA GLY A 4 -27.45 10.98 -39.98
C GLY A 4 -26.46 11.03 -38.81
N SER A 5 -26.06 12.24 -38.44
CA SER A 5 -25.34 12.55 -37.21
C SER A 5 -26.25 12.27 -36.01
N GLY A 6 -26.03 11.15 -35.31
CA GLY A 6 -26.70 10.87 -34.04
C GLY A 6 -26.23 11.87 -32.98
N GLU A 7 -27.15 12.72 -32.51
CA GLU A 7 -26.92 13.63 -31.39
C GLU A 7 -26.53 12.84 -30.13
N SER A 8 -25.32 13.11 -29.62
CA SER A 8 -24.88 12.60 -28.32
C SER A 8 -25.25 13.65 -27.26
N SER A 9 -26.11 13.28 -26.31
CA SER A 9 -26.51 14.17 -25.22
C SER A 9 -25.70 13.86 -23.96
N VAL A 10 -25.05 14.89 -23.39
CA VAL A 10 -24.37 14.79 -22.08
C VAL A 10 -25.39 15.11 -21.01
N VAL A 11 -25.67 14.16 -20.12
CA VAL A 11 -26.58 14.35 -18.99
C VAL A 11 -25.78 14.25 -17.69
N GLY A 12 -25.81 15.32 -16.90
CA GLY A 12 -25.19 15.37 -15.58
C GLY A 12 -26.25 15.34 -14.49
N ILE A 13 -26.06 14.48 -13.49
CA ILE A 13 -26.81 14.55 -12.22
C ILE A 13 -25.86 15.20 -11.21
N THR A 14 -26.32 16.28 -10.59
CA THR A 14 -25.62 16.90 -9.46
C THR A 14 -26.26 16.40 -8.17
N ALA A 15 -25.49 15.65 -7.39
CA ALA A 15 -25.81 15.39 -5.99
C ALA A 15 -24.56 15.78 -5.19
N SER A 16 -24.70 16.79 -4.32
CA SER A 16 -23.74 17.15 -3.27
C SER A 16 -22.25 16.97 -3.65
N GLN A 17 -21.78 17.79 -4.60
CA GLN A 17 -20.39 17.92 -5.07
C GLN A 17 -19.82 16.81 -5.97
N VAL A 18 -20.63 15.86 -6.45
CA VAL A 18 -20.20 14.90 -7.48
C VAL A 18 -21.03 15.09 -8.75
N THR A 19 -20.38 15.48 -9.85
CA THR A 19 -20.99 15.50 -11.19
C THR A 19 -20.67 14.16 -11.86
N ILE A 20 -21.66 13.28 -11.99
CA ILE A 20 -21.51 12.05 -12.77
C ILE A 20 -21.99 12.34 -14.20
N ASN A 21 -21.05 12.33 -15.15
CA ASN A 21 -21.33 12.55 -16.57
C ASN A 21 -21.52 11.22 -17.29
N TRP A 22 -22.73 10.98 -17.79
CA TRP A 22 -23.08 9.81 -18.58
C TRP A 22 -23.07 10.15 -20.07
N ILE A 23 -22.47 9.31 -20.91
CA ILE A 23 -22.67 9.37 -22.37
C ILE A 23 -23.68 8.28 -22.73
N ILE A 24 -24.88 8.69 -23.12
CA ILE A 24 -25.91 7.78 -23.63
C ILE A 24 -25.72 7.66 -25.15
N LYS A 25 -25.30 6.47 -25.61
CA LYS A 25 -25.35 6.08 -27.03
C LYS A 25 -26.27 4.87 -27.16
N GLY A 26 -27.53 5.12 -27.52
CA GLY A 26 -28.57 4.08 -27.55
C GLY A 26 -28.90 3.55 -26.15
N ASN A 27 -29.09 2.23 -25.99
CA ASN A 27 -29.39 1.58 -24.71
C ASN A 27 -28.14 1.25 -23.87
N CYS A 28 -26.95 1.68 -24.29
CA CYS A 28 -25.70 1.45 -23.57
C CYS A 28 -25.29 2.70 -22.79
N ILE A 29 -25.10 2.53 -21.48
CA ILE A 29 -24.48 3.53 -20.62
C ILE A 29 -22.96 3.35 -20.71
N LEU A 30 -22.29 4.26 -21.43
CA LEU A 30 -20.83 4.30 -21.44
C LEU A 30 -20.38 5.17 -20.27
N ILE A 31 -19.86 4.52 -19.22
CA ILE A 31 -19.10 5.20 -18.18
C ILE A 31 -17.89 5.88 -18.84
N ASN A 32 -17.81 7.20 -18.69
CA ASN A 32 -16.73 8.00 -19.26
C ASN A 32 -15.40 7.54 -18.61
N PRO A 33 -14.36 7.16 -19.39
CA PRO A 33 -13.08 6.66 -18.84
C PRO A 33 -12.31 7.72 -18.02
N HIS A 34 -12.83 8.94 -17.92
CA HIS A 34 -12.25 10.06 -17.17
C HIS A 34 -12.94 10.31 -15.82
N PHE A 35 -13.51 9.27 -15.19
CA PHE A 35 -14.03 9.37 -13.82
C PHE A 35 -12.90 9.09 -12.82
N ALA A 36 -12.20 10.15 -12.42
CA ALA A 36 -11.22 10.08 -11.34
C ALA A 36 -11.95 10.21 -10.00
N VAL A 37 -11.91 9.13 -9.20
CA VAL A 37 -12.42 9.15 -7.82
C VAL A 37 -11.63 10.19 -7.02
N PRO A 38 -12.28 11.15 -6.35
CA PRO A 38 -11.57 12.15 -5.57
C PRO A 38 -10.76 11.51 -4.44
N ARG A 39 -9.59 12.08 -4.13
CA ARG A 39 -8.65 11.63 -3.08
C ARG A 39 -9.33 11.14 -1.81
N ASN A 40 -10.26 11.94 -1.24
CA ASN A 40 -10.87 11.60 0.04
C ASN A 40 -11.75 10.35 -0.05
N PHE A 41 -12.48 10.15 -1.16
CA PHE A 41 -13.26 8.92 -1.36
C PHE A 41 -12.35 7.70 -1.52
N ARG A 42 -11.21 7.86 -2.21
CA ARG A 42 -10.20 6.80 -2.32
C ARG A 42 -9.64 6.42 -0.94
N LEU A 43 -9.34 7.41 -0.09
CA LEU A 43 -8.83 7.17 1.26
C LEU A 43 -9.88 6.54 2.20
N LEU A 44 -11.15 6.93 2.08
CA LEU A 44 -12.25 6.30 2.81
C LEU A 44 -12.46 4.83 2.38
N GLU A 45 -12.35 4.54 1.09
CA GLU A 45 -12.40 3.17 0.57
C GLU A 45 -11.25 2.32 1.14
N GLU A 46 -10.03 2.89 1.19
CA GLU A 46 -8.90 2.21 1.84
C GLU A 46 -9.12 2.05 3.35
N LEU A 47 -9.66 3.05 4.05
CA LEU A 47 -10.00 2.93 5.48
C LEU A 47 -10.95 1.76 5.75
N GLU A 48 -12.05 1.69 4.98
CA GLU A 48 -13.05 0.64 5.13
C GLU A 48 -12.45 -0.76 4.87
N ARG A 49 -11.52 -0.87 3.93
CA ARG A 49 -10.77 -2.12 3.69
C ARG A 49 -9.82 -2.46 4.83
N GLY A 50 -9.13 -1.46 5.39
CA GLY A 50 -8.26 -1.62 6.55
C GLY A 50 -9.01 -2.16 7.77
N GLU A 51 -10.21 -1.63 8.03
CA GLU A 51 -11.07 -2.04 9.16
C GLU A 51 -11.66 -3.44 8.99
N LYS A 52 -11.98 -3.85 7.76
CA LYS A 52 -12.45 -5.21 7.45
C LYS A 52 -11.37 -6.29 7.56
N GLY A 53 -10.10 -5.87 7.63
CA GLY A 53 -8.96 -6.77 7.58
C GLY A 53 -8.54 -7.10 6.16
N ILE A 54 -7.25 -7.37 6.00
CA ILE A 54 -6.58 -7.45 4.71
C ILE A 54 -5.96 -8.82 4.51
N GLY A 55 -6.31 -9.48 3.41
CA GLY A 55 -5.65 -10.71 2.96
C GLY A 55 -5.58 -11.79 4.04
N ASP A 56 -4.36 -12.23 4.35
CA ASP A 56 -4.04 -13.26 5.36
C ASP A 56 -3.85 -12.69 6.77
N GLY A 57 -4.13 -11.40 6.99
CA GLY A 57 -3.98 -10.73 8.29
C GLY A 57 -2.53 -10.39 8.66
N THR A 58 -1.58 -10.59 7.75
CA THR A 58 -0.15 -10.31 8.02
C THR A 58 0.26 -8.87 7.72
N VAL A 59 -0.59 -8.12 7.03
CA VAL A 59 -0.43 -6.68 6.82
C VAL A 59 -1.72 -5.99 7.24
N SER A 60 -1.60 -4.83 7.85
CA SER A 60 -2.74 -3.99 8.21
C SER A 60 -2.35 -2.52 8.14
N TYR A 61 -3.33 -1.65 7.97
CA TYR A 61 -3.14 -0.21 8.10
C TYR A 61 -4.40 0.45 8.65
N GLY A 62 -4.22 1.61 9.26
CA GLY A 62 -5.31 2.44 9.77
C GLY A 62 -4.86 3.89 9.92
N MET A 63 -5.82 4.79 10.17
CA MET A 63 -5.52 6.20 10.43
C MET A 63 -4.73 6.35 11.73
N ASP A 64 -3.77 7.26 11.72
CA ASP A 64 -2.98 7.59 12.92
C ASP A 64 -3.76 8.50 13.88
N ASP A 65 -4.55 9.41 13.31
CA ASP A 65 -5.42 10.33 14.02
C ASP A 65 -6.82 10.28 13.40
N GLY A 66 -7.79 9.76 14.16
CA GLY A 66 -9.19 9.63 13.73
C GLY A 66 -9.89 10.97 13.52
N ASP A 67 -9.35 12.06 14.08
CA ASP A 67 -9.90 13.41 13.93
C ASP A 67 -9.34 14.14 12.68
N ASP A 68 -8.33 13.58 12.00
CA ASP A 68 -7.79 14.14 10.76
C ASP A 68 -8.76 13.95 9.59
N ILE A 69 -9.57 14.97 9.35
CA ILE A 69 -10.51 15.05 8.22
C ILE A 69 -9.84 14.89 6.85
N TYR A 70 -8.54 15.16 6.74
CA TYR A 70 -7.80 15.03 5.49
C TYR A 70 -7.18 13.64 5.31
N MET A 71 -7.25 12.77 6.33
CA MET A 71 -6.76 11.40 6.30
C MET A 71 -5.34 11.30 5.72
N ARG A 72 -4.42 12.14 6.21
CA ARG A 72 -3.05 12.23 5.68
C ARG A 72 -2.12 11.23 6.33
N SER A 73 -2.27 11.02 7.63
CA SER A 73 -1.37 10.21 8.43
C SER A 73 -1.96 8.82 8.70
N TRP A 74 -1.20 7.80 8.30
CA TRP A 74 -1.60 6.40 8.43
C TRP A 74 -0.50 5.61 9.13
N THR A 75 -0.91 4.65 9.95
CA THR A 75 -0.03 3.66 10.55
C THR A 75 -0.22 2.33 9.82
N GLY A 76 0.87 1.79 9.27
CA GLY A 76 0.92 0.46 8.67
C GLY A 76 1.65 -0.51 9.59
N THR A 77 1.20 -1.77 9.60
CA THR A 77 1.83 -2.87 10.32
C THR A 77 2.13 -4.00 9.36
N ILE A 78 3.35 -4.54 9.42
CA ILE A 78 3.77 -5.73 8.69
C ILE A 78 4.24 -6.77 9.71
N ILE A 79 3.60 -7.93 9.71
CA ILE A 79 4.11 -9.12 10.38
C ILE A 79 5.15 -9.74 9.45
N GLY A 80 6.37 -9.88 9.96
CA GLY A 80 7.49 -10.43 9.22
C GLY A 80 7.15 -11.80 8.62
N PRO A 81 7.67 -12.12 7.43
CA PRO A 81 7.30 -13.34 6.73
C PRO A 81 7.71 -14.59 7.53
N HIS A 82 6.72 -15.37 7.93
CA HIS A 82 6.90 -16.69 8.54
C HIS A 82 7.56 -17.65 7.53
N ASN A 83 8.46 -18.51 7.99
CA ASN A 83 8.99 -19.64 7.23
C ASN A 83 9.85 -19.31 5.99
N VAL A 84 10.45 -18.12 5.87
CA VAL A 84 11.49 -17.91 4.87
C VAL A 84 12.73 -18.69 5.32
N ARG A 85 12.92 -19.88 4.75
CA ARG A 85 14.05 -20.78 5.01
C ARG A 85 15.39 -20.03 5.14
N ALA A 86 15.76 -19.68 6.37
CA ALA A 86 17.15 -19.66 6.76
C ALA A 86 17.68 -21.09 6.58
N SER A 87 18.94 -21.21 6.21
CA SER A 87 19.58 -22.52 5.96
C SER A 87 19.14 -23.53 7.01
N PRO A 88 18.73 -24.76 6.64
CA PRO A 88 18.55 -25.80 7.64
C PRO A 88 19.86 -25.92 8.39
N PHE A 89 19.87 -25.59 9.68
CA PHE A 89 20.92 -25.97 10.60
C PHE A 89 20.33 -27.07 11.48
N ILE A 90 21.08 -28.15 11.61
CA ILE A 90 20.74 -29.24 12.52
C ILE A 90 21.21 -28.78 13.90
N ASP A 91 20.31 -28.66 14.87
CA ASP A 91 20.72 -28.42 16.25
C ASP A 91 21.46 -29.63 16.83
N LEU A 92 21.98 -29.49 18.05
CA LEU A 92 22.70 -30.56 18.76
C LEU A 92 21.84 -31.81 19.00
N ASP A 93 20.51 -31.68 18.91
CA ASP A 93 19.53 -32.75 19.11
C ASP A 93 19.08 -33.40 17.78
N GLY A 94 19.61 -32.95 16.64
CA GLY A 94 19.27 -33.52 15.33
C GLY A 94 18.02 -32.90 14.68
N GLN A 95 17.45 -31.83 15.26
CA GLN A 95 16.23 -31.19 14.78
C GLN A 95 16.55 -30.03 13.82
N ILE A 96 15.74 -29.92 12.76
CA ILE A 96 15.85 -28.84 11.79
C ILE A 96 15.31 -27.57 12.45
N VAL A 97 16.19 -26.61 12.72
CA VAL A 97 15.80 -25.28 13.22
C VAL A 97 15.80 -24.30 12.06
N VAL A 98 14.67 -23.62 11.84
CA VAL A 98 14.49 -22.62 10.78
C VAL A 98 14.21 -21.28 11.45
N GLN A 99 15.23 -20.44 11.64
CA GLN A 99 15.04 -19.12 12.24
C GLN A 99 15.10 -18.05 11.15
N SER A 100 13.96 -17.58 10.65
CA SER A 100 13.92 -16.40 9.79
C SER A 100 14.28 -15.17 10.63
N VAL A 101 15.16 -14.28 10.13
CA VAL A 101 15.63 -13.11 10.91
C VAL A 101 14.49 -12.10 11.17
N HIS A 102 13.43 -12.18 10.37
CA HIS A 102 12.20 -11.40 10.53
C HIS A 102 11.05 -12.23 11.15
N ASP A 103 11.28 -13.49 11.53
CA ASP A 103 10.21 -14.37 12.00
C ASP A 103 9.54 -13.79 13.26
N ALA A 104 8.21 -13.80 13.26
CA ALA A 104 7.37 -13.30 14.35
C ALA A 104 7.59 -11.82 14.77
N ARG A 105 8.35 -11.03 14.01
CA ARG A 105 8.56 -9.60 14.31
C ARG A 105 7.45 -8.74 13.72
N ILE A 106 7.03 -7.74 14.48
CA ILE A 106 6.03 -6.75 14.05
C ILE A 106 6.74 -5.44 13.71
N TYR A 107 6.64 -5.02 12.45
CA TYR A 107 7.19 -3.76 11.98
C TYR A 107 6.09 -2.74 11.83
N GLN A 108 6.23 -1.60 12.52
CA GLN A 108 5.35 -0.45 12.35
C GLN A 108 5.97 0.54 11.37
N LEU A 109 5.12 1.12 10.53
CA LEU A 109 5.46 2.11 9.53
C LEU A 109 4.47 3.27 9.60
N LYS A 110 4.91 4.45 9.19
CA LYS A 110 4.09 5.62 8.94
C LYS A 110 3.99 5.85 7.44
N LEU A 111 2.77 5.96 6.95
CA LEU A 111 2.48 6.38 5.59
C LEU A 111 1.85 7.77 5.64
N PHE A 112 2.32 8.66 4.77
CA PHE A 112 1.79 10.00 4.66
C PHE A 112 1.28 10.24 3.23
N CYS A 113 -0.04 10.32 3.11
CA CYS A 113 -0.76 10.57 1.87
C CYS A 113 -0.97 12.08 1.71
N ASP A 114 -0.09 12.76 0.96
CA ASP A 114 -0.23 14.19 0.71
C ASP A 114 -1.46 14.51 -0.17
N LYS A 115 -1.73 15.79 -0.40
CA LYS A 115 -2.84 16.30 -1.23
C LYS A 115 -2.87 15.75 -2.66
N ASP A 116 -1.74 15.29 -3.19
CA ASP A 116 -1.60 14.74 -4.54
C ASP A 116 -1.81 13.21 -4.59
N TYR A 117 -2.15 12.55 -3.48
CA TYR A 117 -2.51 11.13 -3.49
C TYR A 117 -3.91 10.92 -4.10
N PRO A 118 -4.16 9.89 -4.92
CA PRO A 118 -3.27 8.81 -5.34
C PRO A 118 -2.48 9.10 -6.62
N GLU A 119 -2.54 10.30 -7.20
CA GLU A 119 -1.78 10.65 -8.41
C GLU A 119 -0.26 10.56 -8.18
N LYS A 120 0.19 10.86 -6.96
CA LYS A 120 1.56 10.64 -6.48
C LYS A 120 1.61 9.61 -5.35
N PRO A 121 2.72 8.88 -5.24
CA PRO A 121 2.89 7.92 -4.15
C PRO A 121 2.90 8.61 -2.79
N PRO A 122 2.43 7.94 -1.72
CA PRO A 122 2.59 8.42 -0.36
C PRO A 122 4.06 8.32 0.05
N SER A 123 4.47 9.13 1.03
CA SER A 123 5.77 8.93 1.66
C SER A 123 5.67 7.83 2.71
N VAL A 124 6.70 6.98 2.80
CA VAL A 124 6.68 5.79 3.66
C VAL A 124 7.95 5.76 4.50
N ARG A 125 7.77 5.59 5.80
CA ARG A 125 8.86 5.54 6.78
C ARG A 125 8.61 4.43 7.78
N PHE A 126 9.60 3.60 8.03
CA PHE A 126 9.58 2.67 9.14
C PHE A 126 9.69 3.42 10.46
N HIS A 127 8.80 3.09 11.40
CA HIS A 127 8.93 3.50 12.79
C HIS A 127 9.82 2.50 13.54
N SER A 128 9.57 1.20 13.37
CA SER A 128 10.45 0.14 13.88
C SER A 128 11.74 0.08 13.07
N ARG A 129 12.89 -0.06 13.73
CA ARG A 129 14.18 -0.25 13.08
C ARG A 129 14.18 -1.55 12.26
N ILE A 130 14.63 -1.44 11.01
CA ILE A 130 14.77 -2.57 10.09
C ILE A 130 16.00 -2.37 9.22
N ASN A 131 16.70 -3.46 8.92
CA ASN A 131 17.72 -3.49 7.89
C ASN A 131 17.12 -4.08 6.61
N LEU A 132 16.84 -3.22 5.64
CA LEU A 132 16.26 -3.59 4.35
C LEU A 132 16.89 -2.74 3.25
N THR A 133 17.23 -3.31 2.09
CA THR A 133 17.96 -2.60 1.03
C THR A 133 17.28 -1.33 0.53
N CYS A 134 15.94 -1.30 0.53
CA CYS A 134 15.16 -0.15 0.09
C CYS A 134 14.88 0.89 1.19
N VAL A 135 15.43 0.72 2.41
CA VAL A 135 15.19 1.59 3.56
C VAL A 135 16.48 2.28 3.97
N ASN A 136 16.39 3.59 4.22
CA ASN A 136 17.51 4.35 4.75
C ASN A 136 17.80 3.95 6.21
N HIS A 137 19.04 3.54 6.50
CA HIS A 137 19.43 3.01 7.82
C HIS A 137 19.43 4.04 8.96
N ASP A 138 19.45 5.34 8.66
CA ASP A 138 19.46 6.40 9.68
C ASP A 138 18.05 6.92 9.97
N THR A 139 17.25 7.10 8.93
CA THR A 139 15.93 7.75 9.01
C THR A 139 14.75 6.79 8.96
N GLY A 140 14.91 5.58 8.42
CA GLY A 140 13.83 4.62 8.20
C GLY A 140 12.96 4.93 6.99
N VAL A 141 13.29 5.97 6.20
CA VAL A 141 12.54 6.33 5.00
C VAL A 141 12.75 5.28 3.90
N VAL A 142 11.67 4.83 3.27
CA VAL A 142 11.72 3.96 2.10
C VAL A 142 12.11 4.80 0.88
N GLU A 143 13.22 4.44 0.23
CA GLU A 143 13.75 5.17 -0.90
C GLU A 143 13.01 4.77 -2.20
N PRO A 144 12.29 5.69 -2.88
CA PRO A 144 11.52 5.36 -4.08
C PRO A 144 12.38 4.72 -5.18
N LYS A 145 13.63 5.17 -5.35
CA LYS A 145 14.56 4.64 -6.36
C LYS A 145 14.94 3.18 -6.15
N LYS A 146 14.92 2.71 -4.89
CA LYS A 146 15.27 1.34 -4.52
C LYS A 146 14.06 0.43 -4.37
N PHE A 147 12.85 0.99 -4.49
CA PHE A 147 11.60 0.27 -4.32
C PHE A 147 10.70 0.47 -5.54
N GLY A 148 10.69 -0.54 -6.43
CA GLY A 148 10.13 -0.43 -7.78
C GLY A 148 8.66 0.01 -7.83
N LEU A 149 7.87 -0.31 -6.80
CA LEU A 149 6.47 0.11 -6.69
C LEU A 149 6.31 1.63 -6.51
N LEU A 150 7.15 2.26 -5.69
CA LEU A 150 7.16 3.72 -5.56
C LEU A 150 7.84 4.41 -6.75
N ALA A 151 8.85 3.76 -7.36
CA ALA A 151 9.52 4.30 -8.55
C ALA A 151 8.58 4.41 -9.76
N ASN A 152 7.67 3.44 -9.94
CA ASN A 152 6.76 3.35 -11.08
C ASN A 152 5.30 3.49 -10.64
N TRP A 153 5.05 4.40 -9.69
CA TRP A 153 3.74 4.57 -9.07
C TRP A 153 2.64 4.79 -10.11
N GLN A 154 1.54 4.06 -9.97
CA GLN A 154 0.30 4.21 -10.71
C GLN A 154 -0.82 4.51 -9.71
N ARG A 155 -1.79 5.33 -10.10
CA ARG A 155 -2.91 5.73 -9.22
C ARG A 155 -3.78 4.56 -8.74
N GLU A 156 -3.71 3.43 -9.43
CA GLU A 156 -4.40 2.20 -9.08
C GLU A 156 -3.79 1.51 -7.86
N TYR A 157 -2.52 1.78 -7.55
CA TYR A 157 -1.87 1.26 -6.35
C TYR A 157 -2.45 1.88 -5.07
N THR A 158 -2.29 1.14 -3.98
CA THR A 158 -2.85 1.43 -2.65
C THR A 158 -1.78 1.31 -1.57
N MET A 159 -2.12 1.74 -0.35
CA MET A 159 -1.29 1.49 0.83
C MET A 159 -1.09 -0.01 1.08
N GLU A 160 -2.12 -0.82 0.79
CA GLU A 160 -2.04 -2.28 0.85
C GLU A 160 -0.93 -2.84 -0.05
N ASP A 161 -0.86 -2.35 -1.30
CA ASP A 161 0.13 -2.81 -2.27
C ASP A 161 1.54 -2.49 -1.78
N ILE A 162 1.73 -1.31 -1.17
CA ILE A 162 3.02 -0.91 -0.59
C ILE A 162 3.43 -1.88 0.52
N LEU A 163 2.54 -2.13 1.49
CA LEU A 163 2.85 -3.01 2.64
C LEU A 163 3.11 -4.45 2.18
N THR A 164 2.29 -4.95 1.25
CA THR A 164 2.42 -6.29 0.69
C THR A 164 3.73 -6.44 -0.08
N GLN A 165 4.12 -5.42 -0.86
CA GLN A 165 5.37 -5.45 -1.61
C GLN A 165 6.59 -5.28 -0.69
N LEU A 166 6.52 -4.46 0.36
CA LEU A 166 7.57 -4.37 1.39
C LEU A 166 7.77 -5.73 2.09
N LYS A 167 6.68 -6.43 2.43
CA LYS A 167 6.77 -7.79 2.98
C LYS A 167 7.47 -8.76 2.02
N LYS A 168 7.19 -8.67 0.70
CA LYS A 168 7.90 -9.47 -0.31
C LYS A 168 9.38 -9.11 -0.37
N GLU A 169 9.74 -7.83 -0.25
CA GLU A 169 11.14 -7.41 -0.18
C GLU A 169 11.85 -8.00 1.04
N MET A 170 11.20 -8.07 2.21
CA MET A 170 11.77 -8.73 3.39
C MET A 170 12.08 -10.22 3.14
N ALA A 171 11.24 -10.91 2.35
CA ALA A 171 11.44 -12.30 1.99
C ALA A 171 12.46 -12.52 0.85
N ALA A 172 12.88 -11.44 0.16
CA ALA A 172 13.76 -11.54 -0.99
C ALA A 172 15.13 -12.15 -0.60
N PRO A 173 15.79 -12.93 -1.47
CA PRO A 173 17.02 -13.66 -1.13
C PRO A 173 18.16 -12.80 -0.58
N HIS A 174 18.24 -11.54 -1.01
CA HIS A 174 19.25 -10.58 -0.61
C HIS A 174 18.91 -9.86 0.73
N ASN A 175 17.64 -9.85 1.14
CA ASN A 175 17.18 -9.20 2.37
C ASN A 175 16.96 -10.18 3.52
N ARG A 176 16.46 -11.39 3.24
CA ARG A 176 16.13 -12.40 4.25
C ARG A 176 17.29 -12.85 5.14
N LYS A 177 18.53 -12.56 4.72
CA LYS A 177 19.78 -12.91 5.43
C LYS A 177 20.41 -11.70 6.14
N LEU A 178 19.84 -10.50 6.00
CA LEU A 178 20.39 -9.30 6.64
C LEU A 178 20.18 -9.40 8.15
N VAL A 179 21.26 -9.16 8.90
CA VAL A 179 21.21 -9.09 10.36
C VAL A 179 20.29 -7.93 10.75
N GLN A 180 19.23 -8.25 11.50
CA GLN A 180 18.27 -7.25 11.95
C GLN A 180 18.69 -6.64 13.29
N PRO A 181 18.34 -5.36 13.54
CA PRO A 181 18.52 -4.73 14.84
C PRO A 181 17.68 -5.45 15.91
N PRO A 182 17.96 -5.20 17.21
CA PRO A 182 17.14 -5.74 18.30
C PRO A 182 15.68 -5.34 18.14
N GLU A 183 14.76 -6.25 18.48
CA GLU A 183 13.33 -5.95 18.46
C GLU A 183 12.99 -4.84 19.46
N GLY A 184 11.96 -4.05 19.17
CA GLY A 184 11.58 -2.90 19.99
C GLY A 184 12.54 -1.70 19.88
N THR A 185 13.41 -1.67 18.86
CA THR A 185 14.19 -0.48 18.52
C THR A 185 13.46 0.35 17.46
N TYR A 186 13.53 1.68 17.57
CA TYR A 186 12.78 2.62 16.74
C TYR A 186 13.71 3.67 16.10
N PHE A 187 13.27 4.27 14.99
CA PHE A 187 14.00 5.32 14.26
C PHE A 187 13.85 6.69 14.89
#